data_AF-L2GNZ3-F1
#
_entry.id   AF-L2GNZ3-F1
#
_cell.length_a   1.000
_cell.length_b   1.000
_cell.length_c   1.000
_cell.angle_alpha   90.00
_cell.angle_beta   90.00
_cell.angle_gamma   90.00
#
_symmetry.space_group_name_H-M   'P 1'
#
loop_
_entity.id
_entity.type
_entity.pdbx_description
1 polymer ?
#
loop_
_entity_poly.entity_id
_entity_poly.type
_entity_poly.pdbx_seq_one_letter_code
_entity_poly.pdbx_strand_id
1 'polypeptide(L)'
;YLYGNKLNTLPDTIGKLAGSLRLLNLLDNNISEVGDGEKTLGRRELRAIFGDRVVLSSNSVEYEEDEISVGDVYRELKSKPMHWNFEMLRTLRPPSVPELKCSEEELVRLWNESMFVREWDRLRPEVIETIEASRRVLVAVYGEGFSALLRTDVDGETRNRNITEIVTKVAENKDSYTRERNISKLTGNDKSAFMDMWEKNSRKFIMGDNKRTMDEFIHHIYNPDKEYRRWGMKKEHTGLAKNLLRAILNALSEESDKKVVVSNINGICEGLEYCPDRQISEMMFVRNLLTGDVEEQEGSSLEDRVRKVVETWVGQEKERVFDIAVTPLNVGQNVHVQNFWRYELRNEVGLDFEFQTGIMGGELLMEMDRFCLRLGNALRAFYRIFTPEHMIDVLTERINSRGCMVSMIAQLICNSTEISNEDKKRMCRWDEKEISSDLSEDVEYMIGYTSEITREFARYFLVKMGVIVERGSW
;
A
#
# COMPACT_ATOMS: atom_id res chain seq x y z
N TYR A 1 33.16 -3.95 8.43
CA TYR A 1 33.55 -2.76 7.65
C TYR A 1 33.77 -3.21 6.22
N LEU A 2 33.08 -2.58 5.26
CA LEU A 2 33.16 -2.85 3.82
C LEU A 2 33.54 -1.58 3.06
N TYR A 3 34.38 -0.73 3.66
CA TYR A 3 34.81 0.56 3.15
C TYR A 3 35.66 0.49 1.86
N GLY A 4 35.39 1.34 0.86
CA GLY A 4 36.28 1.52 -0.30
C GLY A 4 36.29 0.39 -1.34
N ASN A 5 35.27 -0.47 -1.37
CA ASN A 5 35.29 -1.73 -2.13
C ASN A 5 34.59 -1.66 -3.50
N LYS A 6 34.18 -0.47 -3.97
CA LYS A 6 33.45 -0.28 -5.24
C LYS A 6 32.21 -1.17 -5.36
N LEU A 7 31.56 -1.48 -4.24
CA LEU A 7 30.35 -2.27 -4.22
C LEU A 7 29.19 -1.44 -4.80
N ASN A 8 28.34 -2.08 -5.61
CA ASN A 8 27.15 -1.46 -6.19
C ASN A 8 25.85 -1.91 -5.51
N THR A 9 25.84 -3.06 -4.85
CA THR A 9 24.74 -3.54 -4.00
C THR A 9 25.30 -4.46 -2.92
N LEU A 10 24.47 -4.84 -1.94
CA LEU A 10 24.78 -5.90 -0.99
C LEU A 10 23.76 -7.04 -1.12
N PRO A 11 24.10 -8.30 -0.84
CA PRO A 11 23.11 -9.36 -0.86
C PRO A 11 22.08 -9.21 0.26
N ASP A 12 20.82 -9.56 0.00
CA ASP A 12 19.69 -9.57 0.95
C ASP A 12 19.99 -10.32 2.24
N THR A 13 20.78 -11.39 2.14
CA THR A 13 21.23 -12.21 3.26
C THR A 13 21.95 -11.43 4.36
N ILE A 14 22.53 -10.25 4.07
CA ILE A 14 23.12 -9.40 5.10
C ILE A 14 22.08 -8.96 6.13
N GLY A 15 20.79 -8.89 5.75
CA GLY A 15 19.69 -8.53 6.64
C GLY A 15 19.51 -9.47 7.83
N LYS A 16 19.98 -10.72 7.75
CA LYS A 16 20.00 -11.66 8.89
C LYS A 16 20.85 -11.17 10.06
N LEU A 17 21.76 -10.22 9.81
CA LEU A 17 22.63 -9.62 10.83
C LEU A 17 21.98 -8.41 11.53
N ALA A 18 20.74 -8.05 11.19
CA ALA A 18 20.05 -6.88 11.75
C ALA A 18 20.02 -6.86 13.30
N GLY A 19 19.94 -8.02 13.95
CA GLY A 19 19.90 -8.11 15.42
C GLY A 19 21.26 -8.06 16.11
N SER A 20 22.37 -8.31 15.39
CA SER A 20 23.70 -8.49 15.99
C SER A 20 24.74 -7.48 15.49
N LEU A 21 24.55 -6.92 14.30
CA LEU A 21 25.49 -6.01 13.67
C LEU A 21 25.45 -4.63 14.35
N ARG A 22 26.55 -4.21 14.97
CA ARG A 22 26.63 -2.89 15.63
C ARG A 22 26.87 -1.75 14.65
N LEU A 23 27.61 -2.01 13.57
CA LEU A 23 27.97 -1.01 12.57
C LEU A 23 28.27 -1.67 11.21
N LEU A 24 27.64 -1.16 10.16
CA LEU A 24 27.88 -1.48 8.76
C LEU A 24 28.44 -0.24 8.06
N ASN A 25 29.76 -0.13 8.01
CA ASN A 25 30.42 0.97 7.29
C ASN A 25 30.63 0.58 5.82
N LEU A 26 29.98 1.34 4.93
CA LEU A 26 29.97 1.25 3.47
C LEU A 26 30.41 2.56 2.83
N LEU A 27 31.11 3.44 3.56
CA LEU A 27 31.75 4.62 3.00
C LEU A 27 32.64 4.22 1.80
N ASP A 28 32.74 5.11 0.83
CA ASP A 28 33.46 4.99 -0.45
C ASP A 28 33.12 3.74 -1.28
N ASN A 29 31.83 3.42 -1.34
CA ASN A 29 31.24 2.46 -2.28
C ASN A 29 30.16 3.14 -3.13
N ASN A 30 29.85 2.55 -4.29
CA ASN A 30 28.86 3.04 -5.25
C ASN A 30 27.52 2.30 -5.10
N ILE A 31 27.07 2.07 -3.87
CA ILE A 31 25.84 1.32 -3.60
C ILE A 31 24.65 2.04 -4.26
N SER A 32 23.97 1.35 -5.17
CA SER A 32 22.73 1.75 -5.84
C SER A 32 21.67 2.12 -4.82
N GLU A 33 20.75 3.01 -5.19
CA GLU A 33 19.73 3.50 -4.26
C GLU A 33 18.78 2.40 -3.78
N VAL A 34 18.42 1.49 -4.68
CA VAL A 34 17.49 0.37 -4.46
C VAL A 34 18.19 -0.92 -4.88
N GLY A 35 17.89 -2.01 -4.19
CA GLY A 35 18.27 -3.34 -4.62
C GLY A 35 17.41 -3.83 -5.80
N ASP A 36 17.63 -5.06 -6.24
CA ASP A 36 16.78 -5.70 -7.24
C ASP A 36 15.41 -6.17 -6.70
N GLY A 37 15.17 -6.04 -5.39
CA GLY A 37 13.92 -6.42 -4.74
C GLY A 37 13.84 -7.89 -4.29
N GLU A 38 14.83 -8.72 -4.62
CA GLU A 38 14.88 -10.14 -4.21
C GLU A 38 16.18 -10.51 -3.51
N LYS A 39 17.31 -10.29 -4.17
CA LYS A 39 18.62 -10.88 -3.82
C LYS A 39 19.62 -9.82 -3.40
N THR A 40 19.36 -8.57 -3.72
CA THR A 40 20.24 -7.48 -3.38
C THR A 40 19.50 -6.33 -2.71
N LEU A 41 20.26 -5.58 -1.91
CA LEU A 41 19.88 -4.43 -1.14
C LEU A 41 20.71 -3.25 -1.65
N GLY A 42 20.01 -2.19 -1.99
CA GLY A 42 20.57 -0.87 -2.18
C GLY A 42 20.60 -0.09 -0.87
N ARG A 43 20.92 1.20 -0.99
CA ARG A 43 21.00 2.13 0.15
C ARG A 43 19.71 2.14 0.96
N ARG A 44 18.56 2.05 0.30
CA ARG A 44 17.23 2.13 0.90
C ARG A 44 16.93 0.95 1.82
N GLU A 45 17.12 -0.28 1.34
CA GLU A 45 16.85 -1.48 2.12
C GLU A 45 17.86 -1.62 3.27
N LEU A 46 19.13 -1.24 3.03
CA LEU A 46 20.16 -1.25 4.08
C LEU A 46 19.83 -0.27 5.22
N ARG A 47 19.33 0.93 4.92
CA ARG A 47 18.89 1.88 5.94
C ARG A 47 17.66 1.39 6.70
N ALA A 48 16.70 0.76 6.01
CA ALA A 48 15.52 0.20 6.67
C ALA A 48 15.88 -0.92 7.67
N ILE A 49 16.85 -1.76 7.30
CA ILE A 49 17.28 -2.90 8.12
C ILE A 49 18.17 -2.46 9.29
N PHE A 50 19.14 -1.57 9.03
CA PHE A 50 20.21 -1.26 9.99
C PHE A 50 20.05 0.08 10.69
N GLY A 51 19.18 0.97 10.19
CA GLY A 51 18.94 2.29 10.77
C GLY A 51 20.19 3.18 10.76
N ASP A 52 20.50 3.77 11.90
CA ASP A 52 21.70 4.58 12.16
C ASP A 52 23.00 3.76 12.17
N ARG A 53 22.91 2.43 12.24
CA ARG A 53 24.07 1.54 12.26
C ARG A 53 24.68 1.32 10.88
N VAL A 54 24.07 1.79 9.79
CA VAL A 54 24.70 1.75 8.46
C VAL A 54 25.24 3.13 8.09
N VAL A 55 26.54 3.17 7.77
CA VAL A 55 27.23 4.41 7.36
C VAL A 55 27.54 4.30 5.88
N LEU A 56 26.88 5.09 5.07
CA LEU A 56 27.06 5.16 3.60
C LEU A 56 27.78 6.46 3.25
N SER A 57 28.49 6.51 2.13
CA SER A 57 28.99 7.80 1.62
C SER A 57 27.82 8.74 1.47
N SER A 58 27.91 9.86 2.18
CA SER A 58 27.18 11.09 1.90
C SER A 58 27.69 11.62 0.55
N ASN A 59 27.38 10.90 -0.51
CA ASN A 59 27.06 11.62 -1.71
C ASN A 59 25.76 12.31 -1.31
N SER A 60 25.86 13.62 -1.08
CA SER A 60 24.77 14.56 -1.30
C SER A 60 23.77 13.93 -2.23
N VAL A 61 22.49 13.93 -1.86
CA VAL A 61 21.44 13.81 -2.88
C VAL A 61 21.85 14.83 -3.92
N GLU A 62 22.33 14.37 -5.08
CA GLU A 62 22.56 15.25 -6.22
C GLU A 62 21.19 15.85 -6.46
N TYR A 63 21.00 17.09 -6.03
CA TYR A 63 19.94 17.93 -6.59
C TYR A 63 20.14 17.79 -8.09
N GLU A 64 19.17 17.22 -8.81
CA GLU A 64 19.32 17.07 -10.26
C GLU A 64 19.64 18.46 -10.83
N GLU A 65 20.87 18.59 -11.35
CA GLU A 65 21.64 19.83 -11.40
C GLU A 65 21.12 20.88 -12.39
N ASP A 66 19.99 20.66 -13.06
CA ASP A 66 19.30 21.67 -13.86
C ASP A 66 17.78 21.39 -13.89
N GLU A 67 16.98 22.43 -14.15
CA GLU A 67 15.56 22.24 -14.44
C GLU A 67 15.41 21.52 -15.79
N ILE A 68 14.80 20.34 -15.77
CA ILE A 68 14.53 19.57 -16.98
C ILE A 68 13.08 19.83 -17.38
N SER A 69 12.84 20.18 -18.64
CA SER A 69 11.47 20.33 -19.13
C SER A 69 10.83 18.94 -19.32
N VAL A 70 9.51 18.86 -19.13
CA VAL A 70 8.73 17.63 -19.43
C VAL A 70 8.97 17.16 -20.87
N GLY A 71 9.10 18.09 -21.82
CA GLY A 71 9.39 17.78 -23.22
C GLY A 71 10.74 17.09 -23.42
N ASP A 72 11.76 17.49 -22.67
CA ASP A 72 13.09 16.88 -22.75
C ASP A 72 13.11 15.48 -22.14
N VAL A 73 12.37 15.26 -21.04
CA VAL A 73 12.15 13.92 -20.49
C VAL A 73 11.54 13.01 -21.54
N TYR A 74 10.46 13.43 -22.20
CA TYR A 74 9.84 12.60 -23.25
C TYR A 74 10.75 12.36 -24.44
N ARG A 75 11.60 13.33 -24.81
CA ARG A 75 12.57 13.17 -25.89
C ARG A 75 13.64 12.14 -25.55
N GLU A 76 14.17 12.20 -24.33
CA GLU A 76 15.12 11.21 -23.80
C GLU A 76 14.49 9.82 -23.84
N LEU A 77 13.27 9.66 -23.31
CA LEU A 77 12.60 8.37 -23.26
C LEU A 77 12.27 7.80 -24.65
N LYS A 78 11.82 8.64 -25.60
CA LYS A 78 11.53 8.22 -26.99
C LYS A 78 12.77 7.88 -27.82
N SER A 79 13.98 8.26 -27.39
CA SER A 79 15.21 7.89 -28.08
C SER A 79 15.64 6.44 -27.84
N LYS A 80 15.08 5.77 -26.82
CA LYS A 80 15.42 4.38 -26.50
C LYS A 80 14.87 3.41 -27.56
N PRO A 81 15.56 2.28 -27.83
CA PRO A 81 15.10 1.27 -28.79
C PRO A 81 13.70 0.73 -28.46
N MET A 82 13.46 0.45 -27.18
CA MET A 82 12.17 0.11 -26.62
C MET A 82 11.72 1.24 -25.71
N HIS A 83 10.52 1.78 -25.96
CA HIS A 83 9.99 2.91 -25.19
C HIS A 83 8.48 2.82 -25.08
N TRP A 84 7.92 3.60 -24.15
CA TRP A 84 6.49 3.69 -23.96
C TRP A 84 5.79 4.36 -25.14
N ASN A 85 4.63 3.82 -25.51
CA ASN A 85 3.60 4.61 -26.16
C ASN A 85 2.93 5.48 -25.08
N PHE A 86 3.39 6.71 -24.90
CA PHE A 86 2.87 7.59 -23.84
C PHE A 86 1.39 7.92 -23.97
N GLU A 87 0.81 7.89 -25.17
CA GLU A 87 -0.62 8.10 -25.35
C GLU A 87 -1.42 6.93 -24.77
N MET A 88 -1.06 5.70 -25.16
CA MET A 88 -1.67 4.49 -24.61
C MET A 88 -1.36 4.33 -23.12
N LEU A 89 -0.13 4.63 -22.70
CA LEU A 89 0.24 4.47 -21.31
C LEU A 89 -0.63 5.36 -20.42
N ARG A 90 -0.93 6.61 -20.80
CA ARG A 90 -1.78 7.50 -20.00
C ARG A 90 -3.23 7.02 -19.83
N THR A 91 -3.73 6.16 -20.72
CA THR A 91 -5.07 5.58 -20.61
C THR A 91 -5.12 4.37 -19.67
N LEU A 92 -3.99 3.71 -19.43
CA LEU A 92 -3.87 2.60 -18.48
C LEU A 92 -3.79 3.12 -17.05
N ARG A 93 -4.95 3.47 -16.51
CA ARG A 93 -5.07 4.02 -15.15
C ARG A 93 -5.32 2.91 -14.12
N PRO A 94 -4.92 3.11 -12.86
CA PRO A 94 -5.41 2.29 -11.76
C PRO A 94 -6.95 2.25 -11.76
N PRO A 95 -7.59 1.18 -11.25
CA PRO A 95 -9.04 1.10 -11.19
C PRO A 95 -9.62 2.31 -10.46
N SER A 96 -10.43 3.11 -11.16
CA SER A 96 -11.03 4.31 -10.59
C SER A 96 -11.93 3.97 -9.40
N VAL A 97 -11.96 4.82 -8.39
CA VAL A 97 -12.89 4.65 -7.27
C VAL A 97 -14.31 4.87 -7.81
N PRO A 98 -15.19 3.85 -7.80
CA PRO A 98 -16.52 4.00 -8.38
C PRO A 98 -17.29 5.12 -7.69
N GLU A 99 -17.85 6.05 -8.45
CA GLU A 99 -18.79 7.03 -7.91
C GLU A 99 -20.08 6.33 -7.51
N LEU A 100 -20.24 6.04 -6.22
CA LEU A 100 -21.40 5.35 -5.69
C LEU A 100 -22.13 6.27 -4.74
N LYS A 101 -23.33 6.71 -5.12
CA LYS A 101 -24.24 7.34 -4.17
C LYS A 101 -24.57 6.32 -3.07
N CYS A 102 -24.09 6.61 -1.87
CA CYS A 102 -24.35 5.85 -0.65
C CYS A 102 -25.00 6.81 0.34
N SER A 103 -26.03 6.38 1.06
CA SER A 103 -26.55 7.14 2.19
C SER A 103 -25.71 6.88 3.46
N GLU A 104 -25.85 7.75 4.47
CA GLU A 104 -25.22 7.55 5.77
C GLU A 104 -25.71 6.22 6.38
N GLU A 105 -27.01 5.94 6.30
CA GLU A 105 -27.63 4.72 6.81
C GLU A 105 -27.11 3.45 6.14
N GLU A 106 -26.88 3.48 4.83
CA GLU A 106 -26.33 2.34 4.10
C GLU A 106 -24.90 2.03 4.53
N LEU A 107 -24.06 3.06 4.69
CA LEU A 107 -22.66 2.89 5.10
C LEU A 107 -22.56 2.43 6.56
N VAL A 108 -23.38 3.02 7.44
CA VAL A 108 -23.51 2.59 8.83
C VAL A 108 -23.99 1.14 8.93
N ARG A 109 -24.93 0.72 8.08
CA ARG A 109 -25.38 -0.68 8.03
C ARG A 109 -24.25 -1.62 7.63
N LEU A 110 -23.54 -1.34 6.52
CA LEU A 110 -22.39 -2.13 6.07
C LEU A 110 -21.32 -2.26 7.16
N TRP A 111 -21.04 -1.15 7.84
CA TRP A 111 -20.08 -1.12 8.93
C TRP A 111 -20.53 -2.00 10.12
N ASN A 112 -21.77 -1.84 10.59
CA ASN A 112 -22.29 -2.60 11.73
C ASN A 112 -22.44 -4.10 11.45
N GLU A 113 -22.70 -4.48 10.19
CA GLU A 113 -22.80 -5.89 9.77
C GLU A 113 -21.42 -6.53 9.52
N SER A 114 -20.35 -5.74 9.52
CA SER A 114 -18.99 -6.22 9.25
C SER A 114 -18.54 -7.29 10.25
N MET A 115 -17.63 -8.17 9.79
CA MET A 115 -16.99 -9.16 10.66
C MET A 115 -16.24 -8.49 11.82
N PHE A 116 -15.69 -7.30 11.60
CA PHE A 116 -15.01 -6.52 12.62
C PHE A 116 -15.95 -6.17 13.78
N VAL A 117 -17.11 -5.57 13.50
CA VAL A 117 -18.06 -5.16 14.56
C VAL A 117 -18.61 -6.38 15.29
N ARG A 118 -18.95 -7.46 14.58
CA ARG A 118 -19.40 -8.72 15.20
C ARG A 118 -18.37 -9.31 16.17
N GLU A 119 -17.09 -9.26 15.81
CA GLU A 119 -16.03 -9.72 16.70
C GLU A 119 -15.85 -8.79 17.91
N TRP A 120 -15.98 -7.48 17.72
CA TRP A 120 -15.94 -6.53 18.84
C TRP A 120 -17.09 -6.80 19.81
N ASP A 121 -18.31 -7.01 19.31
CA ASP A 121 -19.48 -7.31 20.14
C ASP A 121 -19.30 -8.61 20.94
N ARG A 122 -18.64 -9.61 20.35
CA ARG A 122 -18.27 -10.86 21.04
C ARG A 122 -17.26 -10.62 22.16
N LEU A 123 -16.26 -9.76 21.94
CA LEU A 123 -15.18 -9.48 22.90
C LEU A 123 -15.55 -8.45 23.97
N ARG A 124 -16.56 -7.61 23.70
CA ARG A 124 -16.95 -6.49 24.56
C ARG A 124 -17.25 -6.89 26.01
N PRO A 125 -17.97 -7.99 26.31
CA PRO A 125 -18.20 -8.40 27.69
C PRO A 125 -16.91 -8.67 28.46
N GLU A 126 -15.93 -9.35 27.84
CA GLU A 126 -14.63 -9.64 28.47
C GLU A 126 -13.83 -8.36 28.74
N VAL A 127 -13.97 -7.34 27.89
CA VAL A 127 -13.35 -6.02 28.09
C VAL A 127 -13.96 -5.31 29.29
N ILE A 128 -15.29 -5.39 29.44
CA ILE A 128 -15.99 -4.81 30.59
C ILE A 128 -15.51 -5.47 31.89
N GLU A 129 -15.45 -6.81 31.92
CA GLU A 129 -14.93 -7.55 33.08
C GLU A 129 -13.48 -7.16 33.40
N THR A 130 -12.64 -6.99 32.37
CA THR A 130 -11.25 -6.56 32.53
C THR A 130 -11.15 -5.16 33.14
N ILE A 131 -11.98 -4.22 32.65
CA ILE A 131 -12.05 -2.85 33.17
C ILE A 131 -12.48 -2.86 34.63
N GLU A 132 -13.49 -3.66 34.98
CA GLU A 132 -14.00 -3.77 36.35
C GLU A 132 -12.97 -4.39 37.29
N ALA A 133 -12.32 -5.48 36.88
CA ALA A 133 -11.25 -6.14 37.64
C ALA A 133 -10.03 -5.22 37.85
N SER A 134 -9.76 -4.33 36.90
CA SER A 134 -8.59 -3.44 36.90
C SER A 134 -8.91 -2.01 37.34
N ARG A 135 -10.13 -1.76 37.84
CA ARG A 135 -10.67 -0.43 38.18
C ARG A 135 -9.70 0.41 39.00
N ARG A 136 -9.15 -0.15 40.09
CA ARG A 136 -8.22 0.57 40.97
C ARG A 136 -6.98 1.06 40.22
N VAL A 137 -6.39 0.19 39.41
CA VAL A 137 -5.15 0.48 38.67
C VAL A 137 -5.42 1.49 37.55
N LEU A 138 -6.53 1.35 36.84
CA LEU A 138 -6.93 2.30 35.79
C LEU A 138 -7.18 3.71 36.36
N VAL A 139 -7.86 3.82 37.51
CA VAL A 139 -8.05 5.12 38.20
C VAL A 139 -6.71 5.73 38.61
N ALA A 140 -5.76 4.91 39.09
CA ALA A 140 -4.42 5.40 39.44
C ALA A 140 -3.64 5.94 38.22
N VAL A 141 -3.85 5.36 37.03
CA VAL A 141 -3.18 5.79 35.78
C VAL A 141 -3.84 7.02 35.15
N TYR A 142 -5.18 7.04 35.11
CA TYR A 142 -5.95 8.03 34.34
C TYR A 142 -6.62 9.12 35.19
N GLY A 143 -6.54 9.02 36.52
CA GLY A 143 -7.00 10.05 37.46
C GLY A 143 -8.50 10.03 37.77
N GLU A 144 -8.95 10.98 38.59
CA GLU A 144 -10.33 11.03 39.12
C GLU A 144 -11.40 11.22 38.03
N GLY A 145 -11.09 11.89 36.92
CA GLY A 145 -11.98 12.00 35.76
C GLY A 145 -12.31 10.65 35.13
N PHE A 146 -11.47 9.63 35.33
CA PHE A 146 -11.72 8.26 34.90
C PHE A 146 -12.66 7.51 35.86
N SER A 147 -12.63 7.84 37.16
CA SER A 147 -13.54 7.26 38.16
C SER A 147 -15.00 7.55 37.85
N ALA A 148 -15.30 8.72 37.28
CA ALA A 148 -16.65 9.10 36.85
C ALA A 148 -17.19 8.20 35.73
N LEU A 149 -16.32 7.75 34.81
CA LEU A 149 -16.69 6.84 33.72
C LEU A 149 -16.97 5.42 34.22
N LEU A 150 -16.35 5.01 35.33
CA LEU A 150 -16.52 3.69 35.93
C LEU A 150 -17.76 3.57 36.85
N ARG A 151 -18.66 4.55 36.82
CA ARG A 151 -19.92 4.50 37.58
C ARG A 151 -20.84 3.43 37.00
N THR A 152 -21.36 2.57 37.87
CA THR A 152 -22.28 1.48 37.53
C THR A 152 -23.74 1.83 37.80
N ASP A 153 -23.99 2.98 38.45
CA ASP A 153 -25.30 3.51 38.82
C ASP A 153 -25.89 4.43 37.73
N VAL A 154 -25.61 4.11 36.47
CA VAL A 154 -26.12 4.82 35.28
C VAL A 154 -26.94 3.85 34.43
N ASP A 155 -27.81 4.39 33.58
CA ASP A 155 -28.57 3.57 32.64
C ASP A 155 -27.64 2.83 31.65
N GLY A 156 -28.17 1.79 30.99
CA GLY A 156 -27.38 0.94 30.11
C GLY A 156 -26.76 1.69 28.91
N GLU A 157 -27.42 2.72 28.40
CA GLU A 157 -26.90 3.53 27.28
C GLU A 157 -25.74 4.41 27.74
N THR A 158 -25.89 5.08 28.88
CA THR A 158 -24.80 5.85 29.51
C THR A 158 -23.64 4.95 29.90
N ARG A 159 -23.90 3.74 30.41
CA ARG A 159 -22.86 2.76 30.72
C ARG A 159 -22.08 2.36 29.46
N ASN A 160 -22.79 2.10 28.36
CA ASN A 160 -22.15 1.78 27.07
C ASN A 160 -21.31 2.94 26.54
N ARG A 161 -21.82 4.18 26.61
CA ARG A 161 -21.07 5.40 26.25
C ARG A 161 -19.81 5.54 27.10
N ASN A 162 -19.91 5.31 28.41
CA ASN A 162 -18.77 5.35 29.31
C ASN A 162 -17.73 4.27 28.99
N ILE A 163 -18.16 3.05 28.66
CA ILE A 163 -17.26 1.96 28.26
C ILE A 163 -16.51 2.34 26.98
N THR A 164 -17.20 2.88 25.97
CA THR A 164 -16.55 3.38 24.75
C THR A 164 -15.52 4.47 25.07
N GLU A 165 -15.87 5.43 25.93
CA GLU A 165 -14.94 6.49 26.36
C GLU A 165 -13.73 5.95 27.13
N ILE A 166 -13.94 4.94 27.98
CA ILE A 166 -12.86 4.25 28.70
C ILE A 166 -11.92 3.55 27.72
N VAL A 167 -12.48 2.78 26.79
CA VAL A 167 -11.71 2.03 25.79
C VAL A 167 -10.86 2.97 24.95
N THR A 168 -11.43 4.09 24.49
CA THR A 168 -10.71 5.16 23.80
C THR A 168 -9.57 5.73 24.63
N LYS A 169 -9.84 6.18 25.86
CA LYS A 169 -8.77 6.74 26.73
C LYS A 169 -7.64 5.76 27.00
N VAL A 170 -7.97 4.47 27.09
CA VAL A 170 -7.01 3.39 27.30
C VAL A 170 -6.20 3.15 26.01
N ALA A 171 -6.82 3.21 24.83
CA ALA A 171 -6.19 3.01 23.52
C ALA A 171 -5.35 4.22 23.03
N GLU A 172 -5.89 5.44 23.08
CA GLU A 172 -5.25 6.70 22.63
C GLU A 172 -3.93 7.00 23.34
N ASN A 173 -3.73 6.46 24.54
CA ASN A 173 -2.49 6.63 25.30
C ASN A 173 -1.38 5.66 24.86
N LYS A 174 -1.28 5.31 23.58
CA LYS A 174 -0.21 4.45 23.05
C LYS A 174 1.18 5.12 23.20
N ASP A 175 1.24 6.46 23.08
CA ASP A 175 2.49 7.25 23.03
C ASP A 175 2.49 8.52 23.92
N SER A 176 1.55 8.67 24.85
CA SER A 176 1.48 9.91 25.64
C SER A 176 2.51 9.94 26.77
N TYR A 177 3.32 11.00 26.79
CA TYR A 177 4.23 11.36 27.91
C TYR A 177 3.49 11.36 29.26
N THR A 178 2.19 11.67 29.26
CA THR A 178 1.33 11.66 30.44
C THR A 178 1.09 10.25 30.98
N ARG A 179 0.91 9.25 30.11
CA ARG A 179 0.80 7.83 30.53
C ARG A 179 2.11 7.34 31.11
N GLU A 180 3.24 7.57 30.45
CA GLU A 180 4.55 7.14 30.98
C GLU A 180 4.86 7.81 32.33
N ARG A 181 4.50 9.10 32.46
CA ARG A 181 4.62 9.85 33.72
C ARG A 181 3.70 9.32 34.82
N ASN A 182 2.53 8.78 34.49
CA ASN A 182 1.62 8.23 35.50
C ASN A 182 1.94 6.76 35.82
N ILE A 183 2.36 5.96 34.84
CA ILE A 183 2.86 4.60 35.03
C ILE A 183 4.16 4.60 35.85
N SER A 184 5.05 5.57 35.65
CA SER A 184 6.27 5.70 36.46
C SER A 184 6.01 6.06 37.91
N LYS A 185 4.83 6.62 38.23
CA LYS A 185 4.38 6.87 39.61
C LYS A 185 3.72 5.65 40.25
N LEU A 186 3.34 4.63 39.48
CA LEU A 186 2.87 3.36 40.04
C LEU A 186 4.05 2.62 40.68
N THR A 187 3.86 2.09 41.89
CA THR A 187 4.89 1.35 42.63
C THR A 187 4.50 -0.13 42.78
N GLY A 188 5.50 -1.01 42.80
CA GLY A 188 5.34 -2.44 43.11
C GLY A 188 4.28 -3.16 42.26
N ASN A 189 3.32 -3.79 42.93
CA ASN A 189 2.32 -4.68 42.33
C ASN A 189 1.34 -3.98 41.38
N ASP A 190 1.03 -2.69 41.59
CA ASP A 190 0.05 -1.96 40.77
C ASP A 190 0.59 -1.68 39.36
N LYS A 191 1.91 -1.45 39.23
CA LYS A 191 2.58 -1.30 37.92
C LYS A 191 2.58 -2.62 37.15
N SER A 192 2.89 -3.72 37.84
CA SER A 192 2.88 -5.07 37.24
C SER A 192 1.47 -5.46 36.78
N ALA A 193 0.45 -5.22 37.62
CA ALA A 193 -0.94 -5.48 37.29
C ALA A 193 -1.42 -4.66 36.07
N PHE A 194 -1.01 -3.40 35.95
CA PHE A 194 -1.32 -2.60 34.76
C PHE A 194 -0.69 -3.19 33.49
N MET A 195 0.61 -3.52 33.54
CA MET A 195 1.32 -4.04 32.38
C MET A 195 0.75 -5.39 31.93
N ASP A 196 0.47 -6.29 32.88
CA ASP A 196 -0.14 -7.59 32.61
C ASP A 196 -1.53 -7.45 31.97
N MET A 197 -2.37 -6.55 32.51
CA MET A 197 -3.68 -6.25 31.94
C MET A 197 -3.58 -5.66 30.52
N TRP A 198 -2.67 -4.71 30.30
CA TRP A 198 -2.45 -4.10 29.00
C TRP A 198 -1.92 -5.11 27.98
N GLU A 199 -0.90 -5.88 28.32
CA GLU A 199 -0.31 -6.89 27.44
C GLU A 199 -1.35 -7.91 26.98
N LYS A 200 -2.21 -8.38 27.91
CA LYS A 200 -3.27 -9.35 27.61
C LYS A 200 -4.46 -8.77 26.83
N ASN A 201 -4.76 -7.48 26.98
CA ASN A 201 -6.03 -6.91 26.49
C ASN A 201 -5.90 -5.73 25.52
N SER A 202 -4.70 -5.21 25.25
CA SER A 202 -4.45 -4.07 24.36
C SER A 202 -5.14 -4.20 23.01
N ARG A 203 -5.09 -5.38 22.38
CA ARG A 203 -5.77 -5.64 21.10
C ARG A 203 -7.29 -5.44 21.19
N LYS A 204 -7.91 -5.85 22.30
CA LYS A 204 -9.36 -5.68 22.51
C LYS A 204 -9.70 -4.19 22.70
N PHE A 205 -8.87 -3.45 23.46
CA PHE A 205 -9.04 -2.01 23.62
C PHE A 205 -8.90 -1.25 22.29
N ILE A 206 -7.86 -1.55 21.52
CA ILE A 206 -7.66 -0.96 20.19
C ILE A 206 -8.88 -1.23 19.28
N MET A 207 -9.41 -2.45 19.33
CA MET A 207 -10.56 -2.81 18.51
C MET A 207 -11.82 -2.00 18.84
N GLY A 208 -12.10 -1.78 20.12
CA GLY A 208 -13.24 -0.96 20.53
C GLY A 208 -13.05 0.53 20.23
N ASP A 209 -11.82 1.04 20.32
CA ASP A 209 -11.51 2.41 19.92
C ASP A 209 -11.64 2.60 18.40
N ASN A 210 -11.11 1.66 17.62
CA ASN A 210 -11.27 1.65 16.17
C ASN A 210 -12.73 1.60 15.75
N LYS A 211 -13.59 0.90 16.52
CA LYS A 211 -15.02 0.91 16.26
C LYS A 211 -15.62 2.30 16.37
N ARG A 212 -15.27 3.02 17.43
CA ARG A 212 -15.71 4.40 17.64
C ARG A 212 -15.13 5.34 16.58
N THR A 213 -13.85 5.24 16.29
CA THR A 213 -13.16 6.05 15.27
C THR A 213 -13.87 5.94 13.92
N MET A 214 -14.26 4.73 13.52
CA MET A 214 -15.02 4.50 12.29
C MET A 214 -16.42 5.09 12.35
N ASP A 215 -17.17 4.90 13.45
CA ASP A 215 -18.51 5.49 13.61
C ASP A 215 -18.47 7.02 13.48
N GLU A 216 -17.54 7.66 14.20
CA GLU A 216 -17.38 9.12 14.20
C GLU A 216 -16.94 9.63 12.82
N PHE A 217 -16.06 8.90 12.14
CA PHE A 217 -15.61 9.26 10.79
C PHE A 217 -16.74 9.13 9.76
N ILE A 218 -17.54 8.06 9.81
CA ILE A 218 -18.73 7.90 8.96
C ILE A 218 -19.67 9.08 9.19
N HIS A 219 -19.96 9.44 10.44
CA HIS A 219 -20.82 10.59 10.71
C HIS A 219 -20.22 11.90 10.16
N HIS A 220 -18.91 12.11 10.34
CA HIS A 220 -18.18 13.29 9.88
C HIS A 220 -18.25 13.47 8.37
N ILE A 221 -18.00 12.44 7.57
CA ILE A 221 -17.99 12.58 6.09
C ILE A 221 -19.39 12.89 5.52
N TYR A 222 -20.48 12.56 6.23
CA TYR A 222 -21.84 12.98 5.86
C TYR A 222 -22.24 14.34 6.45
N ASN A 223 -21.58 14.76 7.53
CA ASN A 223 -21.88 15.98 8.27
C ASN A 223 -20.60 16.82 8.48
N PRO A 224 -19.87 17.24 7.41
CA PRO A 224 -18.52 17.79 7.54
C PRO A 224 -18.46 19.16 8.24
N ASP A 225 -19.60 19.81 8.41
CA ASP A 225 -19.74 21.10 9.10
C ASP A 225 -19.94 20.93 10.63
N LYS A 226 -20.13 19.70 11.12
CA LYS A 226 -20.26 19.41 12.56
C LYS A 226 -18.89 19.24 13.23
N GLU A 227 -18.88 19.39 14.55
CA GLU A 227 -17.67 19.16 15.36
C GLU A 227 -17.22 17.70 15.24
N TYR A 228 -15.96 17.52 14.89
CA TYR A 228 -15.28 16.23 14.81
C TYR A 228 -13.99 16.32 15.63
N ARG A 229 -13.77 15.33 16.50
CA ARG A 229 -12.69 15.37 17.52
C ARG A 229 -11.30 15.18 16.92
N ARG A 230 -11.22 14.63 15.71
CA ARG A 230 -9.98 14.35 14.98
C ARG A 230 -9.84 15.33 13.82
N TRP A 231 -8.82 15.14 13.00
CA TRP A 231 -8.62 15.94 11.79
C TRP A 231 -9.81 15.78 10.83
N GLY A 232 -10.58 16.86 10.64
CA GLY A 232 -11.76 16.84 9.78
C GLY A 232 -11.41 16.75 8.29
N MET A 233 -12.00 15.76 7.60
CA MET A 233 -12.06 15.71 6.13
C MET A 233 -12.72 16.98 5.57
N LYS A 234 -12.11 17.59 4.55
CA LYS A 234 -12.69 18.75 3.86
C LYS A 234 -13.95 18.36 3.09
N LYS A 235 -14.95 19.26 3.06
CA LYS A 235 -16.26 19.06 2.42
C LYS A 235 -16.15 18.56 0.98
N GLU A 236 -15.26 19.15 0.19
CA GLU A 236 -14.98 18.80 -1.21
C GLU A 236 -14.44 17.38 -1.41
N HIS A 237 -13.79 16.79 -0.40
CA HIS A 237 -13.21 15.45 -0.47
C HIS A 237 -14.08 14.37 0.19
N THR A 238 -15.19 14.75 0.85
CA THR A 238 -16.08 13.78 1.50
C THR A 238 -16.70 12.78 0.52
N GLY A 239 -16.93 13.17 -0.74
CA GLY A 239 -17.41 12.27 -1.78
C GLY A 239 -16.45 11.10 -2.04
N LEU A 240 -15.17 11.40 -2.25
CA LEU A 240 -14.12 10.40 -2.43
C LEU A 240 -13.98 9.50 -1.20
N ALA A 241 -13.97 10.07 0.01
CA ALA A 241 -13.89 9.31 1.25
C ALA A 241 -15.06 8.31 1.41
N LYS A 242 -16.29 8.71 1.06
CA LYS A 242 -17.47 7.82 1.08
C LYS A 242 -17.32 6.66 0.10
N ASN A 243 -16.89 6.95 -1.12
CA ASN A 243 -16.74 5.93 -2.15
C ASN A 243 -15.64 4.92 -1.79
N LEU A 244 -14.49 5.41 -1.31
CA LEU A 244 -13.40 4.57 -0.84
C LEU A 244 -13.83 3.67 0.32
N LEU A 245 -14.42 4.25 1.36
CA LEU A 245 -14.84 3.48 2.54
C LEU A 245 -15.89 2.43 2.18
N ARG A 246 -16.85 2.76 1.32
CA ARG A 246 -17.84 1.78 0.83
C ARG A 246 -17.17 0.64 0.06
N ALA A 247 -16.28 0.95 -0.88
CA ALA A 247 -15.59 -0.07 -1.68
C ALA A 247 -14.79 -1.03 -0.79
N ILE A 248 -14.09 -0.50 0.21
CA ILE A 248 -13.35 -1.29 1.19
C ILE A 248 -14.28 -2.18 2.01
N LEU A 249 -15.36 -1.62 2.57
CA LEU A 249 -16.29 -2.39 3.39
C LEU A 249 -16.99 -3.50 2.61
N ASN A 250 -17.31 -3.27 1.33
CA ASN A 250 -17.83 -4.31 0.45
C ASN A 250 -16.80 -5.43 0.23
N ALA A 251 -15.57 -5.11 -0.14
CA ALA A 251 -14.52 -6.11 -0.33
C ALA A 251 -14.25 -6.92 0.95
N LEU A 252 -14.21 -6.25 2.11
CA LEU A 252 -14.06 -6.91 3.40
C LEU A 252 -15.28 -7.73 3.84
N SER A 253 -16.45 -7.50 3.24
CA SER A 253 -17.66 -8.29 3.53
C SER A 253 -17.63 -9.67 2.88
N GLU A 254 -16.87 -9.81 1.79
CA GLU A 254 -16.64 -11.06 1.07
C GLU A 254 -15.44 -11.85 1.65
N GLU A 255 -14.57 -11.18 2.41
CA GLU A 255 -13.42 -11.81 3.06
C GLU A 255 -13.85 -12.74 4.21
N SER A 256 -13.29 -13.95 4.20
CA SER A 256 -13.53 -14.98 5.21
C SER A 256 -12.46 -15.02 6.31
N ASP A 257 -11.24 -14.55 6.03
CA ASP A 257 -10.16 -14.47 7.01
C ASP A 257 -10.31 -13.24 7.92
N LYS A 258 -10.74 -13.53 9.14
CA LYS A 258 -10.86 -12.57 10.24
C LYS A 258 -9.59 -11.74 10.48
N LYS A 259 -8.40 -12.31 10.33
CA LYS A 259 -7.14 -11.57 10.56
C LYS A 259 -6.94 -10.51 9.48
N VAL A 260 -7.29 -10.82 8.23
CA VAL A 260 -7.23 -9.87 7.10
C VAL A 260 -8.19 -8.72 7.36
N VAL A 261 -9.44 -9.00 7.74
CA VAL A 261 -10.44 -7.96 8.05
C VAL A 261 -9.96 -7.05 9.19
N VAL A 262 -9.54 -7.63 10.32
CA VAL A 262 -9.11 -6.85 11.49
C VAL A 262 -7.86 -6.02 11.19
N SER A 263 -6.88 -6.58 10.47
CA SER A 263 -5.65 -5.86 10.14
C SER A 263 -5.91 -4.65 9.24
N ASN A 264 -6.75 -4.80 8.23
CA ASN A 264 -7.07 -3.71 7.30
C ASN A 264 -7.87 -2.59 7.96
N ILE A 265 -8.89 -2.93 8.77
CA ILE A 265 -9.65 -1.92 9.52
C ILE A 265 -8.75 -1.19 10.53
N ASN A 266 -7.84 -1.89 11.21
CA ASN A 266 -6.90 -1.24 12.12
C ASN A 266 -5.99 -0.24 11.39
N GLY A 267 -5.46 -0.62 10.21
CA GLY A 267 -4.65 0.28 9.38
C GLY A 267 -5.41 1.54 8.96
N ILE A 268 -6.66 1.40 8.52
CA ILE A 268 -7.52 2.54 8.19
C ILE A 268 -7.71 3.44 9.41
N CYS A 269 -8.13 2.89 10.55
CA CYS A 269 -8.39 3.69 11.74
C CYS A 269 -7.13 4.41 12.25
N GLU A 270 -5.94 3.81 12.12
CA GLU A 270 -4.66 4.48 12.37
C GLU A 270 -4.45 5.66 11.40
N GLY A 271 -4.74 5.50 10.10
CA GLY A 271 -4.71 6.59 9.13
C GLY A 271 -5.72 7.71 9.42
N LEU A 272 -6.89 7.38 9.97
CA LEU A 272 -7.95 8.33 10.34
C LEU A 272 -7.56 9.29 11.47
N GLU A 273 -6.51 8.99 12.23
CA GLU A 273 -6.02 9.87 13.30
C GLU A 273 -5.27 11.10 12.77
N TYR A 274 -4.86 11.08 11.51
CA TYR A 274 -4.01 12.09 10.88
C TYR A 274 -4.78 13.00 9.94
N CYS A 275 -4.08 13.95 9.32
CA CYS A 275 -4.63 14.92 8.37
C CYS A 275 -5.36 14.25 7.17
N PRO A 276 -6.31 14.95 6.52
CA PRO A 276 -7.05 14.46 5.36
C PRO A 276 -6.21 13.78 4.26
N ASP A 277 -5.02 14.29 3.98
CA ASP A 277 -4.06 13.69 3.05
C ASP A 277 -3.70 12.25 3.43
N ARG A 278 -3.40 12.00 4.72
CA ARG A 278 -3.10 10.65 5.23
C ARG A 278 -4.34 9.76 5.22
N GLN A 279 -5.51 10.30 5.56
CA GLN A 279 -6.77 9.56 5.58
C GLN A 279 -7.10 8.99 4.20
N ILE A 280 -7.01 9.81 3.14
CA ILE A 280 -7.24 9.36 1.76
C ILE A 280 -6.19 8.36 1.32
N SER A 281 -4.91 8.63 1.57
CA SER A 281 -3.82 7.73 1.17
C SER A 281 -3.95 6.35 1.81
N GLU A 282 -4.32 6.25 3.08
CA GLU A 282 -4.51 4.97 3.77
C GLU A 282 -5.72 4.20 3.21
N MET A 283 -6.85 4.87 2.97
CA MET A 283 -8.02 4.24 2.37
C MET A 283 -7.74 3.76 0.93
N MET A 284 -7.03 4.56 0.12
CA MET A 284 -6.63 4.14 -1.23
C MET A 284 -5.71 2.92 -1.20
N PHE A 285 -4.71 2.93 -0.31
CA PHE A 285 -3.80 1.80 -0.14
C PHE A 285 -4.54 0.51 0.19
N VAL A 286 -5.43 0.54 1.20
CA VAL A 286 -6.20 -0.65 1.60
C VAL A 286 -7.17 -1.09 0.50
N ARG A 287 -7.83 -0.16 -0.19
CA ARG A 287 -8.67 -0.50 -1.35
C ARG A 287 -7.87 -1.27 -2.39
N ASN A 288 -6.72 -0.74 -2.80
CA ASN A 288 -5.92 -1.33 -3.88
C ASN A 288 -5.35 -2.71 -3.48
N LEU A 289 -5.10 -2.94 -2.19
CA LEU A 289 -4.75 -4.25 -1.66
C LEU A 289 -5.91 -5.25 -1.77
N LEU A 290 -7.15 -4.81 -1.55
CA LEU A 290 -8.35 -5.66 -1.53
C LEU A 290 -8.97 -5.88 -2.90
N THR A 291 -8.91 -4.92 -3.82
CA THR A 291 -9.50 -5.00 -5.16
C THR A 291 -8.54 -5.56 -6.21
N GLY A 292 -7.52 -6.29 -5.79
CA GLY A 292 -6.44 -6.80 -6.65
C GLY A 292 -6.86 -7.92 -7.61
N ASP A 293 -8.05 -8.49 -7.43
CA ASP A 293 -8.55 -9.60 -8.23
C ASP A 293 -9.72 -9.16 -9.10
N VAL A 294 -9.49 -9.21 -10.42
CA VAL A 294 -10.50 -8.87 -11.43
C VAL A 294 -11.56 -9.98 -11.44
N GLU A 295 -12.80 -9.65 -11.09
CA GLU A 295 -13.95 -10.53 -11.27
C GLU A 295 -14.11 -10.89 -12.75
N GLU A 296 -14.35 -12.19 -13.01
CA GLU A 296 -14.62 -12.70 -14.36
C GLU A 296 -15.91 -12.08 -14.90
N GLN A 297 -15.80 -11.14 -15.85
CA GLN A 297 -16.97 -10.72 -16.61
C GLN A 297 -17.37 -11.82 -17.60
N GLU A 298 -18.49 -12.50 -17.31
CA GLU A 298 -19.12 -13.49 -18.18
C GLU A 298 -19.32 -12.92 -19.60
N GLY A 299 -18.91 -13.67 -20.63
CA GLY A 299 -19.11 -13.34 -22.04
C GLY A 299 -17.97 -12.60 -22.77
N SER A 300 -16.85 -12.29 -22.11
CA SER A 300 -15.67 -11.69 -22.75
C SER A 300 -14.72 -12.74 -23.35
N SER A 301 -14.02 -12.39 -24.46
CA SER A 301 -13.04 -13.30 -25.07
C SER A 301 -11.86 -13.56 -24.14
N LEU A 302 -11.16 -14.68 -24.30
CA LEU A 302 -9.98 -15.00 -23.48
C LEU A 302 -8.91 -13.90 -23.58
N GLU A 303 -8.71 -13.33 -24.77
CA GLU A 303 -7.78 -12.22 -24.97
C GLU A 303 -8.22 -10.97 -24.20
N ASP A 304 -9.51 -10.60 -24.24
CA ASP A 304 -10.03 -9.44 -23.51
C ASP A 304 -9.89 -9.59 -22.00
N ARG A 305 -10.05 -10.82 -21.48
CA ARG A 305 -9.85 -11.13 -20.07
C ARG A 305 -8.40 -10.92 -19.66
N VAL A 306 -7.45 -11.49 -20.41
CA VAL A 306 -6.01 -11.31 -20.14
C VAL A 306 -5.62 -9.83 -20.27
N ARG A 307 -6.14 -9.14 -21.29
CA ARG A 307 -5.94 -7.71 -21.50
C ARG A 307 -6.35 -6.89 -20.29
N LYS A 308 -7.59 -7.03 -19.81
CA LYS A 308 -8.09 -6.30 -18.62
C LYS A 308 -7.24 -6.52 -17.37
N VAL A 309 -6.79 -7.75 -17.14
CA VAL A 309 -5.90 -8.09 -16.02
C VAL A 309 -4.56 -7.36 -16.16
N VAL A 310 -3.95 -7.40 -17.35
CA VAL A 310 -2.67 -6.72 -17.63
C VAL A 310 -2.82 -5.20 -17.50
N GLU A 311 -3.90 -4.60 -18.01
CA GLU A 311 -4.20 -3.17 -17.86
C GLU A 311 -4.27 -2.77 -16.38
N THR A 312 -4.96 -3.59 -15.57
CA THR A 312 -5.07 -3.39 -14.11
C THR A 312 -3.70 -3.46 -13.45
N TRP A 313 -2.87 -4.45 -13.80
CA TRP A 313 -1.53 -4.60 -13.22
C TRP A 313 -0.59 -3.46 -13.63
N VAL A 314 -0.67 -2.96 -14.87
CA VAL A 314 0.08 -1.78 -15.31
C VAL A 314 -0.33 -0.56 -14.49
N GLY A 315 -1.64 -0.34 -14.29
CA GLY A 315 -2.16 0.73 -13.44
C GLY A 315 -1.63 0.66 -12.01
N GLN A 316 -1.75 -0.49 -11.36
CA GLN A 316 -1.25 -0.73 -10.00
C GLN A 316 0.27 -0.53 -9.88
N GLU A 317 1.03 -1.00 -10.87
CA GLU A 317 2.49 -0.87 -10.84
C GLU A 317 2.94 0.58 -10.96
N LYS A 318 2.19 1.41 -11.70
CA LYS A 318 2.44 2.86 -11.71
C LYS A 318 2.29 3.48 -10.34
N GLU A 319 1.22 3.18 -9.60
CA GLU A 319 1.04 3.71 -8.24
C GLU A 319 2.21 3.30 -7.34
N ARG A 320 2.59 2.02 -7.39
CA ARG A 320 3.71 1.49 -6.59
C ARG A 320 5.01 2.22 -6.92
N VAL A 321 5.34 2.36 -8.20
CA VAL A 321 6.56 3.05 -8.63
C VAL A 321 6.49 4.54 -8.34
N PHE A 322 5.32 5.15 -8.43
CA PHE A 322 5.12 6.55 -8.10
C PHE A 322 5.49 6.84 -6.65
N ASP A 323 4.93 6.06 -5.72
CA ASP A 323 5.20 6.21 -4.29
C ASP A 323 6.69 6.04 -3.98
N ILE A 324 7.36 5.13 -4.69
CA ILE A 324 8.81 4.94 -4.59
C ILE A 324 9.58 6.15 -5.12
N ALA A 325 9.16 6.69 -6.26
CA ALA A 325 9.87 7.76 -6.96
C ALA A 325 9.78 9.10 -6.24
N VAL A 326 8.63 9.44 -5.64
CA VAL A 326 8.37 10.81 -5.14
C VAL A 326 8.54 11.00 -3.63
N THR A 327 8.66 9.93 -2.84
CA THR A 327 8.75 10.05 -1.37
C THR A 327 10.15 10.48 -0.91
N PRO A 328 10.29 11.60 -0.15
CA PRO A 328 11.58 12.01 0.44
C PRO A 328 12.04 11.03 1.53
N LEU A 329 13.33 10.67 1.53
CA LEU A 329 13.88 9.54 2.28
C LEU A 329 14.29 9.83 3.75
N ASN A 330 14.27 11.08 4.20
CA ASN A 330 14.84 11.48 5.50
C ASN A 330 13.82 12.01 6.54
N VAL A 331 12.51 12.05 6.21
CA VAL A 331 11.50 12.70 7.08
C VAL A 331 10.16 11.93 7.09
N GLY A 332 10.20 10.60 7.26
CA GLY A 332 8.99 9.77 7.18
C GLY A 332 8.28 9.87 5.81
N GLN A 333 7.17 9.15 5.63
CA GLN A 333 6.33 9.35 4.44
C GLN A 333 5.64 10.72 4.55
N ASN A 334 6.14 11.72 3.83
CA ASN A 334 5.42 12.98 3.71
C ASN A 334 4.28 12.81 2.70
N VAL A 335 3.12 12.39 3.20
CA VAL A 335 1.90 12.22 2.43
C VAL A 335 1.47 13.47 1.67
N HIS A 336 1.86 14.67 2.12
CA HIS A 336 1.56 15.92 1.44
C HIS A 336 2.37 16.08 0.15
N VAL A 337 3.68 15.78 0.18
CA VAL A 337 4.54 15.78 -1.01
C VAL A 337 4.11 14.69 -1.99
N GLN A 338 3.78 13.50 -1.48
CA GLN A 338 3.25 12.41 -2.30
C GLN A 338 1.95 12.79 -3.00
N ASN A 339 0.96 13.30 -2.25
CA ASN A 339 -0.35 13.66 -2.81
C ASN A 339 -0.26 14.86 -3.75
N PHE A 340 0.61 15.84 -3.45
CA PHE A 340 0.93 16.92 -4.38
C PHE A 340 1.41 16.35 -5.72
N TRP A 341 2.45 15.50 -5.72
CA TRP A 341 2.98 14.95 -6.96
C TRP A 341 1.97 14.05 -7.66
N ARG A 342 1.21 13.22 -6.93
CA ARG A 342 0.16 12.38 -7.52
C ARG A 342 -0.84 13.25 -8.27
N TYR A 343 -1.25 14.37 -7.68
CA TYR A 343 -2.11 15.33 -8.35
C TYR A 343 -1.42 15.96 -9.56
N GLU A 344 -0.26 16.60 -9.41
CA GLU A 344 0.42 17.32 -10.49
C GLU A 344 0.80 16.45 -11.69
N LEU A 345 1.25 15.21 -11.44
CA LEU A 345 1.71 14.29 -12.49
C LEU A 345 0.60 13.36 -13.02
N ARG A 346 -0.63 13.38 -12.45
CA ARG A 346 -1.69 12.41 -12.78
C ARG A 346 -1.91 12.21 -14.27
N ASN A 347 -1.91 13.29 -15.04
CA ASN A 347 -2.15 13.24 -16.49
C ASN A 347 -0.92 12.73 -17.25
N GLU A 348 0.29 13.02 -16.77
CA GLU A 348 1.53 12.61 -17.44
C GLU A 348 1.82 11.13 -17.24
N VAL A 349 1.57 10.60 -16.04
CA VAL A 349 1.81 9.19 -15.71
C VAL A 349 0.56 8.30 -15.88
N GLY A 350 -0.63 8.90 -15.98
CA GLY A 350 -1.91 8.18 -16.07
C GLY A 350 -2.32 7.58 -14.72
N LEU A 351 -2.43 8.42 -13.70
CA LEU A 351 -3.01 8.07 -12.39
C LEU A 351 -4.44 8.59 -12.30
N ASP A 352 -5.28 7.88 -11.54
CA ASP A 352 -6.64 8.30 -11.21
C ASP A 352 -6.66 8.90 -9.80
N PHE A 353 -6.20 10.14 -9.68
CA PHE A 353 -6.06 10.83 -8.40
C PHE A 353 -6.57 12.26 -8.49
N GLU A 354 -7.73 12.52 -7.87
CA GLU A 354 -8.39 13.82 -7.90
C GLU A 354 -8.24 14.63 -6.61
N PHE A 355 -7.63 14.04 -5.57
CA PHE A 355 -7.42 14.72 -4.31
C PHE A 355 -6.30 15.76 -4.45
N GLN A 356 -6.65 17.04 -4.40
CA GLN A 356 -5.66 18.12 -4.37
C GLN A 356 -5.26 18.40 -2.91
N THR A 357 -3.96 18.29 -2.59
CA THR A 357 -3.49 18.70 -1.27
C THR A 357 -3.76 20.19 -1.07
N GLY A 358 -4.28 20.55 0.10
CA GLY A 358 -4.59 21.96 0.41
C GLY A 358 -4.30 22.31 1.86
N ILE A 359 -3.38 21.58 2.49
CA ILE A 359 -3.00 21.78 3.91
C ILE A 359 -1.63 22.49 4.01
N MET A 360 -0.79 22.38 2.97
CA MET A 360 0.57 22.91 2.96
C MET A 360 0.71 24.09 2.00
N GLY A 361 1.30 25.20 2.47
CA GLY A 361 1.67 26.32 1.60
C GLY A 361 2.85 25.95 0.68
N GLY A 362 2.93 26.58 -0.50
CA GLY A 362 3.94 26.25 -1.51
C GLY A 362 5.39 26.36 -1.03
N GLU A 363 5.69 27.29 -0.12
CA GLU A 363 7.02 27.45 0.47
C GLU A 363 7.44 26.24 1.32
N LEU A 364 6.56 25.77 2.21
CA LEU A 364 6.83 24.60 3.07
C LEU A 364 6.94 23.32 2.23
N LEU A 365 6.13 23.22 1.17
CA LEU A 365 6.20 22.09 0.24
C LEU A 365 7.55 22.08 -0.51
N MET A 366 8.04 23.24 -0.94
CA MET A 366 9.32 23.37 -1.64
C MET A 366 10.52 22.99 -0.76
N GLU A 367 10.47 23.26 0.54
CA GLU A 367 11.51 22.85 1.49
C GLU A 367 11.52 21.33 1.73
N MET A 368 10.35 20.69 1.66
CA MET A 368 10.20 19.25 1.92
C MET A 368 10.33 18.38 0.66
N ASP A 369 10.11 18.96 -0.52
CA ASP A 369 10.16 18.27 -1.80
C ASP A 369 11.59 18.23 -2.37
N ARG A 370 12.07 17.01 -2.64
CA ARG A 370 13.40 16.76 -3.18
C ARG A 370 13.58 17.26 -4.62
N PHE A 371 12.49 17.53 -5.34
CA PHE A 371 12.54 18.05 -6.70
C PHE A 371 12.36 19.57 -6.77
N CYS A 372 12.22 20.25 -5.63
CA CYS A 372 11.96 21.68 -5.55
C CYS A 372 10.80 22.14 -6.46
N LEU A 373 9.73 21.35 -6.51
CA LEU A 373 8.52 21.54 -7.32
C LEU A 373 8.76 21.54 -8.84
N ARG A 374 9.90 20.99 -9.30
CA ARG A 374 10.24 20.88 -10.72
C ARG A 374 9.61 19.63 -11.34
N LEU A 375 8.54 19.85 -12.12
CA LEU A 375 7.71 18.80 -12.73
C LEU A 375 8.52 17.79 -13.55
N GLY A 376 9.44 18.26 -14.41
CA GLY A 376 10.23 17.36 -15.26
C GLY A 376 11.20 16.49 -14.46
N ASN A 377 11.76 16.99 -13.36
CA ASN A 377 12.66 16.21 -12.50
C ASN A 377 11.88 15.10 -11.76
N ALA A 378 10.69 15.41 -11.24
CA ALA A 378 9.81 14.41 -10.63
C ALA A 378 9.33 13.35 -11.65
N LEU A 379 8.93 13.79 -12.85
CA LEU A 379 8.54 12.90 -13.95
C LEU A 379 9.70 12.00 -14.41
N ARG A 380 10.91 12.55 -14.51
CA ARG A 380 12.11 11.80 -14.85
C ARG A 380 12.43 10.75 -13.79
N ALA A 381 12.31 11.09 -12.50
CA ALA A 381 12.52 10.15 -11.41
C ALA A 381 11.52 8.98 -11.45
N PHE A 382 10.26 9.24 -11.81
CA PHE A 382 9.28 8.17 -12.05
C PHE A 382 9.72 7.23 -13.19
N TYR A 383 10.02 7.78 -14.38
CA TYR A 383 10.38 6.96 -15.55
C TYR A 383 11.79 6.37 -15.52
N ARG A 384 12.65 6.77 -14.57
CA ARG A 384 13.90 6.07 -14.26
C ARG A 384 13.63 4.68 -13.70
N ILE A 385 12.50 4.48 -13.04
CA ILE A 385 12.09 3.21 -12.44
C ILE A 385 11.05 2.52 -13.33
N PHE A 386 10.03 3.26 -13.76
CA PHE A 386 8.94 2.71 -14.58
C PHE A 386 9.36 2.60 -16.06
N THR A 387 10.16 1.59 -16.39
CA THR A 387 10.62 1.32 -17.77
C THR A 387 9.85 0.15 -18.40
N PRO A 388 9.84 0.04 -19.74
CA PRO A 388 9.27 -1.12 -20.43
C PRO A 388 9.84 -2.46 -19.93
N GLU A 389 11.15 -2.52 -19.69
CA GLU A 389 11.82 -3.70 -19.14
C GLU A 389 11.30 -4.03 -17.73
N HIS A 390 11.23 -3.04 -16.85
CA HIS A 390 10.67 -3.23 -15.51
C HIS A 390 9.25 -3.82 -15.55
N MET A 391 8.39 -3.33 -16.44
CA MET A 391 7.03 -3.84 -16.54
C MET A 391 6.96 -5.26 -17.13
N ILE A 392 7.85 -5.61 -18.06
CA ILE A 392 7.96 -7.00 -18.57
C ILE A 392 8.29 -7.95 -17.41
N ASP A 393 9.19 -7.55 -16.52
CA ASP A 393 9.62 -8.35 -15.36
C ASP A 393 8.45 -8.52 -14.39
N VAL A 394 7.80 -7.42 -14.01
CA VAL A 394 6.64 -7.43 -13.12
C VAL A 394 5.50 -8.27 -13.68
N LEU A 395 5.18 -8.17 -14.97
CA LEU A 395 4.13 -9.00 -15.58
C LEU A 395 4.51 -10.47 -15.56
N THR A 396 5.74 -10.81 -15.93
CA THR A 396 6.22 -12.20 -15.96
C THR A 396 6.09 -12.82 -14.57
N GLU A 397 6.56 -12.12 -13.53
CA GLU A 397 6.46 -12.56 -12.13
C GLU A 397 5.00 -12.72 -11.68
N ARG A 398 4.15 -11.72 -11.91
CA ARG A 398 2.75 -11.75 -11.50
C ARG A 398 1.97 -12.88 -12.18
N ILE A 399 2.21 -13.13 -13.47
CA ILE A 399 1.62 -14.25 -14.21
C ILE A 399 2.02 -15.58 -13.54
N ASN A 400 3.32 -15.78 -13.33
CA ASN A 400 3.85 -17.05 -12.82
C ASN A 400 3.52 -17.31 -11.35
N SER A 401 3.22 -16.26 -10.59
CA SER A 401 2.71 -16.40 -9.21
C SER A 401 1.28 -16.95 -9.13
N ARG A 402 0.54 -17.01 -10.24
CA ARG A 402 -0.88 -17.38 -10.31
C ARG A 402 -1.09 -18.50 -11.34
N GLY A 403 -1.19 -19.76 -10.88
CA GLY A 403 -1.34 -20.92 -11.78
C GLY A 403 -2.55 -20.86 -12.73
N CYS A 404 -3.65 -20.22 -12.32
CA CYS A 404 -4.79 -19.97 -13.19
C CYS A 404 -4.44 -19.02 -14.36
N MET A 405 -3.63 -17.99 -14.11
CA MET A 405 -3.17 -17.06 -15.14
C MET A 405 -2.21 -17.73 -16.12
N VAL A 406 -1.28 -18.56 -15.62
CA VAL A 406 -0.40 -19.37 -16.46
C VAL A 406 -1.23 -20.23 -17.43
N SER A 407 -2.24 -20.93 -16.90
CA SER A 407 -3.13 -21.79 -17.70
C SER A 407 -3.93 -21.00 -18.75
N MET A 408 -4.50 -19.85 -18.37
CA MET A 408 -5.24 -18.97 -19.29
C MET A 408 -4.35 -18.44 -20.42
N ILE A 409 -3.14 -18.01 -20.10
CA ILE A 409 -2.20 -17.48 -21.08
C ILE A 409 -1.67 -18.58 -22.00
N ALA A 410 -1.35 -19.76 -21.46
CA ALA A 410 -0.97 -20.91 -22.27
C ALA A 410 -2.07 -21.26 -23.29
N GLN A 411 -3.34 -21.27 -22.88
CA GLN A 411 -4.46 -21.47 -23.78
C GLN A 411 -4.56 -20.36 -24.86
N LEU A 412 -4.33 -19.10 -24.49
CA LEU A 412 -4.32 -17.98 -25.43
C LEU A 412 -3.21 -18.13 -26.48
N ILE A 413 -2.00 -18.52 -26.06
CA ILE A 413 -0.85 -18.76 -26.94
C ILE A 413 -1.16 -19.94 -27.88
N CYS A 414 -1.69 -21.04 -27.35
CA CYS A 414 -2.04 -22.24 -28.11
C CYS A 414 -3.04 -21.90 -29.22
N ASN A 415 -4.14 -21.22 -28.88
CA ASN A 415 -5.21 -20.86 -29.79
C ASN A 415 -4.86 -19.75 -30.79
N SER A 416 -3.75 -19.04 -30.59
CA SER A 416 -3.36 -17.94 -31.47
C SER A 416 -2.86 -18.44 -32.82
N THR A 417 -3.45 -17.92 -33.89
CA THR A 417 -2.99 -18.12 -35.27
C THR A 417 -1.93 -17.11 -35.70
N GLU A 418 -1.69 -16.07 -34.90
CA GLU A 418 -0.74 -14.98 -35.19
C GLU A 418 0.68 -15.29 -34.71
N ILE A 419 0.82 -16.23 -33.76
CA ILE A 419 2.09 -16.57 -33.13
C ILE A 419 2.66 -17.81 -33.83
N SER A 420 3.88 -17.71 -34.34
CA SER A 420 4.56 -18.85 -34.97
C SER A 420 4.84 -19.95 -33.94
N ASN A 421 4.93 -21.21 -34.36
CA ASN A 421 5.24 -22.31 -33.45
C ASN A 421 6.57 -22.11 -32.69
N GLU A 422 7.56 -21.49 -33.31
CA GLU A 422 8.83 -21.16 -32.65
C GLU A 422 8.68 -20.03 -31.63
N ASP A 423 7.84 -19.03 -31.89
CA ASP A 423 7.49 -18.02 -30.88
C ASP A 423 6.70 -18.62 -29.72
N LYS A 424 5.73 -19.51 -29.99
CA LYS A 424 4.98 -20.21 -28.94
C LYS A 424 5.92 -20.96 -27.99
N LYS A 425 6.92 -21.66 -28.55
CA LYS A 425 7.96 -22.34 -27.76
C LYS A 425 8.83 -21.37 -26.94
N ARG A 426 9.09 -20.15 -27.44
CA ARG A 426 9.84 -19.12 -26.70
C ARG A 426 9.02 -18.50 -25.57
N MET A 427 7.70 -18.44 -25.71
CA MET A 427 6.76 -17.81 -24.78
C MET A 427 6.41 -18.67 -23.56
N CYS A 428 6.52 -19.99 -23.68
CA CYS A 428 6.21 -20.95 -22.61
C CYS A 428 7.45 -21.73 -22.17
N ARG A 429 7.46 -22.18 -20.92
CA ARG A 429 8.35 -23.22 -20.41
C ARG A 429 7.51 -24.35 -19.82
N TRP A 430 8.02 -25.56 -19.96
CA TRP A 430 7.40 -26.81 -19.50
C TRP A 430 8.47 -27.73 -18.90
N ASP A 431 8.06 -28.70 -18.09
CA ASP A 431 8.98 -29.74 -17.61
C ASP A 431 9.15 -30.80 -18.70
N GLU A 432 10.36 -30.89 -19.28
CA GLU A 432 10.69 -31.89 -20.31
C GLU A 432 10.48 -33.34 -19.83
N LYS A 433 10.50 -33.59 -18.50
CA LYS A 433 10.25 -34.93 -17.95
C LYS A 433 8.80 -35.37 -18.07
N GLU A 434 7.87 -34.44 -18.27
CA GLU A 434 6.45 -34.72 -18.41
C GLU A 434 6.03 -34.93 -19.87
N ILE A 435 6.94 -34.72 -20.82
CA ILE A 435 6.68 -34.86 -22.26
C ILE A 435 7.22 -36.19 -22.76
N SER A 436 6.34 -37.01 -23.35
CA SER A 436 6.74 -38.22 -24.05
C SER A 436 7.62 -37.87 -25.25
N SER A 437 8.69 -38.65 -25.49
CA SER A 437 9.61 -38.43 -26.63
C SER A 437 8.89 -38.33 -27.97
N ASP A 438 7.78 -39.07 -28.10
CA ASP A 438 7.00 -39.19 -29.33
C ASP A 438 6.10 -37.96 -29.60
N LEU A 439 5.96 -37.06 -28.62
CA LEU A 439 5.12 -35.85 -28.69
C LEU A 439 5.94 -34.56 -28.54
N SER A 440 7.27 -34.66 -28.54
CA SER A 440 8.19 -33.52 -28.35
C SER A 440 8.19 -32.48 -29.48
N GLU A 441 7.56 -32.78 -30.61
CA GLU A 441 7.37 -31.84 -31.74
C GLU A 441 5.95 -31.24 -31.79
N ASP A 442 4.99 -31.76 -31.00
CA ASP A 442 3.62 -31.25 -30.96
C ASP A 442 3.52 -30.05 -30.01
N VAL A 443 3.60 -28.85 -30.58
CA VAL A 443 3.60 -27.58 -29.84
C VAL A 443 2.30 -27.37 -29.06
N GLU A 444 1.16 -27.81 -29.58
CA GLU A 444 -0.12 -27.67 -28.87
C GLU A 444 -0.15 -28.58 -27.63
N TYR A 445 0.35 -29.81 -27.78
CA TYR A 445 0.52 -30.74 -26.66
C TYR A 445 1.49 -30.18 -25.61
N MET A 446 2.65 -29.65 -26.02
CA MET A 446 3.64 -29.09 -25.10
C MET A 446 3.11 -27.88 -24.31
N ILE A 447 2.34 -27.00 -24.96
CA ILE A 447 1.75 -25.84 -24.28
C ILE A 447 0.75 -26.28 -23.20
N GLY A 448 0.10 -27.43 -23.37
CA GLY A 448 -0.78 -28.02 -22.34
C GLY A 448 -0.07 -28.32 -21.00
N TYR A 449 1.26 -28.47 -21.02
CA TYR A 449 2.12 -28.71 -19.85
C TYR A 449 2.91 -27.46 -19.42
N THR A 450 2.48 -26.27 -19.84
CA THR A 450 3.16 -25.03 -19.48
C THR A 450 3.16 -24.84 -17.97
N SER A 451 4.36 -24.77 -17.38
CA SER A 451 4.57 -24.50 -15.96
C SER A 451 4.95 -23.05 -15.69
N GLU A 452 5.48 -22.34 -16.68
CA GLU A 452 5.92 -20.95 -16.55
C GLU A 452 5.76 -20.20 -17.89
N ILE A 453 5.33 -18.95 -17.83
CA ILE A 453 5.31 -18.00 -18.94
C ILE A 453 6.59 -17.18 -18.93
N THR A 454 7.22 -17.00 -20.10
CA THR A 454 8.48 -16.27 -20.21
C THR A 454 8.29 -14.77 -20.42
N ARG A 455 9.39 -14.03 -20.29
CA ARG A 455 9.48 -12.60 -20.63
C ARG A 455 9.05 -12.29 -22.06
N GLU A 456 9.24 -13.23 -23.00
CA GLU A 456 8.89 -13.03 -24.41
C GLU A 456 7.38 -12.87 -24.58
N PHE A 457 6.57 -13.61 -23.82
CA PHE A 457 5.12 -13.41 -23.83
C PHE A 457 4.75 -12.02 -23.30
N ALA A 458 5.27 -11.63 -22.13
CA ALA A 458 4.95 -10.34 -21.52
C ALA A 458 5.32 -9.17 -22.44
N ARG A 459 6.48 -9.26 -23.08
CA ARG A 459 6.94 -8.31 -24.10
C ARG A 459 6.02 -8.28 -25.31
N TYR A 460 5.77 -9.44 -25.94
CA TYR A 460 4.87 -9.57 -27.08
C TYR A 460 3.49 -8.98 -26.78
N PHE A 461 2.93 -9.30 -25.61
CA PHE A 461 1.58 -8.89 -25.26
C PHE A 461 1.49 -7.37 -25.03
N LEU A 462 2.47 -6.75 -24.37
CA LEU A 462 2.54 -5.29 -24.22
C LEU A 462 2.72 -4.55 -25.55
N VAL A 463 3.47 -5.14 -26.50
CA VAL A 463 3.57 -4.62 -27.88
C VAL A 463 2.25 -4.79 -28.63
N LYS A 464 1.59 -5.95 -28.53
CA LYS A 464 0.27 -6.23 -29.13
C LYS A 464 -0.82 -5.31 -28.57
N MET A 465 -0.73 -4.95 -27.29
CA MET A 465 -1.60 -3.94 -26.67
C MET A 465 -1.26 -2.50 -27.11
N GLY A 466 -0.13 -2.27 -27.79
CA GLY A 466 0.32 -0.95 -28.21
C GLY A 466 0.85 -0.09 -27.06
N VAL A 467 1.18 -0.69 -25.90
CA VAL A 467 1.70 0.00 -24.71
C VAL A 467 3.19 0.30 -24.86
N ILE A 468 3.92 -0.63 -25.49
CA ILE A 468 5.35 -0.50 -25.81
C ILE A 468 5.50 -0.33 -27.32
N VAL A 469 6.46 0.52 -27.73
CA VAL A 469 6.91 0.70 -29.11
C VAL A 469 8.35 0.24 -29.22
N GLU A 470 8.65 -0.56 -30.24
CA GLU A 470 9.99 -1.04 -30.55
C GLU A 470 10.46 -0.46 -31.89
N ARG A 471 11.68 0.10 -31.91
CA ARG A 471 12.34 0.53 -33.15
C ARG A 471 13.17 -0.61 -33.72
N GLY A 472 12.67 -1.19 -34.80
CA GLY A 472 13.29 -2.31 -35.50
C GLY A 472 12.38 -3.53 -35.42
N SER A 473 11.78 -3.89 -36.54
CA SER A 473 10.91 -5.07 -36.68
C SER A 473 11.70 -6.37 -36.53
N TRP A 474 10.99 -7.38 -36.03
CA TRP A 474 11.38 -8.79 -35.87
C TRP A 474 12.03 -9.40 -37.12
#